data_AF-A0A6P2FWM3-F1
#
_entry.id   AF-A0A6P2FWM3-F1
#
_cell.length_a   1.000
_cell.length_b   1.000
_cell.length_c   1.000
_cell.angle_alpha   90.00
_cell.angle_beta   90.00
_cell.angle_gamma   90.00
#
_symmetry.space_group_name_H-M   'P 1'
#
loop_
_entity.id
_entity.type
_entity.pdbx_description
1 polymer ?
#
loop_
_entity_poly.entity_id
_entity_poly.type
_entity_poly.pdbx_seq_one_letter_code
_entity_poly.pdbx_strand_id
1 'polypeptide(L)'
;MSFDESDRAENAAASTLFFAEADEHEGLELKVGYLEFLWMQPGAAAEADKLRTLMSDYPREEVERAICLVLDAGGWRPHLVACVALLCGHTTPKTLWYLWRAIQADSWVAPQLVATASLVDPEFANKAEWALLSTRLQPKAAGALGAMLAERLGPEDELPEDLEQAVQRGSAHPDDAAGIAQTWKQSVLRAFNGADGPAQVSGLDCARRLPASH
;
A
#
# COMPACT_ATOMS: atom_id res chain seq x y z
N MET A 1 -20.72 -4.83 -1.44
CA MET A 1 -20.66 -5.68 -0.23
C MET A 1 -21.95 -5.53 0.52
N SER A 2 -22.56 -6.64 0.91
CA SER A 2 -23.64 -6.60 1.90
C SER A 2 -23.05 -6.27 3.28
N PHE A 3 -23.88 -5.79 4.21
CA PHE A 3 -23.47 -5.50 5.59
C PHE A 3 -22.80 -6.73 6.25
N ASP A 4 -23.38 -7.92 6.01
CA ASP A 4 -22.90 -9.22 6.50
C ASP A 4 -21.51 -9.63 5.97
N GLU A 5 -21.16 -9.24 4.74
CA GLU A 5 -19.83 -9.50 4.18
C GLU A 5 -18.75 -8.62 4.82
N SER A 6 -19.08 -7.36 5.13
CA SER A 6 -18.15 -6.42 5.77
C SER A 6 -17.82 -6.87 7.20
N ASP A 7 -18.84 -7.21 7.98
CA ASP A 7 -18.68 -7.68 9.36
C ASP A 7 -17.85 -8.97 9.41
N ARG A 8 -18.03 -9.85 8.42
CA ARG A 8 -17.25 -11.09 8.33
C ARG A 8 -15.77 -10.81 8.02
N ALA A 9 -15.47 -9.89 7.12
CA ALA A 9 -14.10 -9.52 6.78
C ALA A 9 -13.39 -8.85 7.96
N GLU A 10 -14.08 -7.98 8.70
CA GLU A 10 -13.55 -7.33 9.90
C GLU A 10 -13.27 -8.34 11.02
N ASN A 11 -14.21 -9.26 11.30
CA ASN A 11 -13.99 -10.34 12.27
C ASN A 11 -12.85 -11.29 11.85
N ALA A 12 -12.70 -11.56 10.55
CA ALA A 12 -11.60 -12.38 10.06
C ALA A 12 -10.24 -11.66 10.24
N ALA A 13 -10.17 -10.37 9.93
CA ALA A 13 -8.98 -9.54 10.16
C ALA A 13 -8.62 -9.46 11.64
N ALA A 14 -9.61 -9.28 12.52
CA ALA A 14 -9.46 -9.26 13.98
C ALA A 14 -8.80 -10.53 14.55
N SER A 15 -9.01 -11.68 13.91
CA SER A 15 -8.43 -12.96 14.30
C SER A 15 -7.01 -13.22 13.78
N THR A 16 -6.38 -12.22 13.15
CA THR A 16 -5.02 -12.35 12.60
C THR A 16 -3.94 -12.04 13.61
N LEU A 17 -2.71 -12.44 13.31
CA LEU A 17 -1.53 -12.20 14.15
C LEU A 17 -1.29 -10.71 14.49
N PHE A 18 -1.82 -9.78 13.69
CA PHE A 18 -1.63 -8.34 13.86
C PHE A 18 -2.45 -7.72 15.00
N PHE A 19 -3.48 -8.42 15.49
CA PHE A 19 -4.33 -7.93 16.57
C PHE A 19 -4.00 -8.62 17.89
N ALA A 20 -4.10 -7.87 18.99
CA ALA A 20 -4.10 -8.41 20.34
C ALA A 20 -5.40 -9.18 20.59
N GLU A 21 -5.36 -10.14 21.52
CA GLU A 21 -6.58 -10.77 22.01
C GLU A 21 -7.45 -9.68 22.64
N ALA A 22 -8.69 -9.57 22.19
CA ALA A 22 -9.62 -8.59 22.74
C ALA A 22 -10.04 -9.05 24.14
N ASP A 23 -9.72 -8.27 25.17
CA ASP A 23 -10.43 -8.37 26.44
C ASP A 23 -11.89 -7.95 26.21
N GLU A 24 -12.85 -8.59 26.88
CA GLU A 24 -14.31 -8.43 26.66
C GLU A 24 -14.83 -6.96 26.71
N HIS A 25 -13.98 -6.00 27.09
CA HIS A 25 -14.31 -4.59 27.30
C HIS A 25 -13.46 -3.62 26.46
N GLU A 26 -12.42 -4.07 25.75
CA GLU A 26 -11.57 -3.23 24.90
C GLU A 26 -11.65 -3.69 23.44
N GLY A 27 -11.91 -2.73 22.54
CA GLY A 27 -12.03 -3.01 21.11
C GLY A 27 -10.74 -3.57 20.51
N LEU A 28 -10.82 -4.03 19.26
CA LEU A 28 -9.71 -4.61 18.52
C LEU A 28 -8.47 -3.69 18.51
N GLU A 29 -7.41 -4.12 19.19
CA GLU A 29 -6.13 -3.40 19.27
C GLU A 29 -5.09 -4.05 18.35
N LEU A 30 -4.33 -3.22 17.63
CA LEU A 30 -3.20 -3.68 16.82
C LEU A 30 -1.96 -3.82 17.69
N LYS A 31 -1.19 -4.92 17.53
CA LYS A 31 0.05 -5.18 18.30
C LYS A 31 1.21 -4.23 17.99
N VAL A 32 1.03 -3.34 17.01
CA VAL A 32 2.02 -2.33 16.60
C VAL A 32 1.37 -0.95 16.56
N GLY A 33 2.18 0.08 16.83
CA GLY A 33 1.77 1.48 16.84
C GLY A 33 1.46 2.01 15.44
N TYR A 34 0.32 1.63 14.86
CA TYR A 34 -0.06 1.97 13.48
C TYR A 34 -0.14 3.48 13.20
N LEU A 35 -0.33 4.31 14.23
CA LEU A 35 -0.30 5.77 14.09
C LEU A 35 1.09 6.29 13.72
N GLU A 36 2.15 5.59 14.11
CA GLU A 36 3.50 5.91 13.69
C GLU A 36 3.62 5.76 12.16
N PHE A 37 2.90 4.82 11.56
CA PHE A 37 2.95 4.57 10.11
C PHE A 37 2.16 5.57 9.27
N LEU A 38 1.12 6.21 9.83
CA LEU A 38 0.21 7.07 9.06
C LEU A 38 0.96 8.21 8.36
N TRP A 39 1.94 8.79 9.04
CA TRP A 39 2.81 9.86 8.53
C TRP A 39 4.29 9.51 8.58
N MET A 40 4.62 8.24 8.82
CA MET A 40 6.00 7.79 9.07
C MET A 40 6.67 8.66 10.13
N GLN A 41 6.04 8.74 11.30
CA GLN A 41 6.52 9.44 12.49
C GLN A 41 7.89 8.89 12.92
N PRO A 42 8.63 9.61 13.79
CA PRO A 42 9.97 9.17 14.22
C PRO A 42 10.04 7.74 14.78
N GLY A 43 8.95 7.20 15.36
CA GLY A 43 8.88 5.84 15.86
C GLY A 43 8.59 4.77 14.80
N ALA A 44 8.29 5.14 13.55
CA ALA A 44 7.85 4.21 12.51
C ALA A 44 8.87 3.10 12.21
N ALA A 45 10.17 3.39 12.22
CA ALA A 45 11.20 2.38 12.00
C ALA A 45 11.20 1.33 13.14
N ALA A 46 11.09 1.77 14.39
CA ALA A 46 11.03 0.87 15.54
C ALA A 46 9.75 0.00 15.52
N GLU A 47 8.61 0.58 15.14
CA GLU A 47 7.36 -0.18 14.98
C GLU A 47 7.42 -1.16 13.79
N ALA A 48 8.14 -0.81 12.71
CA ALA A 48 8.39 -1.72 11.58
C ALA A 48 9.29 -2.90 12.00
N ASP A 49 10.27 -2.68 12.88
CA ASP A 49 11.10 -3.75 13.43
C ASP A 49 10.33 -4.68 14.37
N LYS A 50 9.42 -4.12 15.18
CA LYS A 50 8.46 -4.93 15.96
C LYS A 50 7.58 -5.77 15.04
N LEU A 51 7.08 -5.18 13.95
CA LEU A 51 6.27 -5.90 12.96
C LEU A 51 7.06 -7.02 12.29
N ARG A 52 8.32 -6.78 11.90
CA ARG A 52 9.21 -7.83 11.35
C ARG A 52 9.42 -8.97 12.34
N THR A 53 9.70 -8.64 13.60
CA THR A 53 9.89 -9.62 14.67
C THR A 53 8.63 -10.46 14.84
N LEU A 54 7.49 -9.80 14.98
CA LEU A 54 6.18 -10.47 15.10
C LEU A 54 5.94 -11.42 13.92
N MET A 55 6.14 -10.98 12.67
CA MET A 55 5.92 -11.84 11.50
C MET A 55 6.91 -13.00 11.43
N SER A 56 8.12 -12.88 11.99
CA SER A 56 9.12 -13.95 12.00
C SER A 56 8.77 -15.12 12.93
N ASP A 57 7.86 -14.90 13.88
CA ASP A 57 7.39 -15.92 14.82
C ASP A 57 6.31 -16.84 14.20
N TYR A 58 5.81 -16.51 13.00
CA TYR A 58 4.73 -17.24 12.33
C TYR A 58 5.17 -17.84 11.00
N PRO A 59 4.55 -18.95 10.56
CA PRO A 59 4.77 -19.49 9.22
C PRO A 59 4.46 -18.46 8.12
N ARG A 60 5.27 -18.44 7.05
CA ARG A 60 5.12 -17.48 5.94
C ARG A 60 3.70 -17.46 5.34
N GLU A 61 3.08 -18.62 5.20
CA GLU A 61 1.72 -18.76 4.68
C GLU A 61 0.67 -18.14 5.61
N GLU A 62 0.88 -18.20 6.92
CA GLU A 62 0.01 -17.57 7.90
C GLU A 62 0.14 -16.05 7.87
N VAL A 63 1.37 -15.53 7.74
CA VAL A 63 1.62 -14.10 7.54
C VAL A 63 0.97 -13.60 6.25
N GLU A 64 1.14 -14.33 5.14
CA GLU A 64 0.50 -13.99 3.87
C GLU A 64 -1.03 -13.93 4.02
N ARG A 65 -1.63 -14.96 4.64
CA ARG A 65 -3.07 -15.01 4.92
C ARG A 65 -3.52 -13.83 5.76
N ALA A 66 -2.77 -13.49 6.81
CA ALA A 66 -3.08 -12.35 7.67
C ALA A 66 -3.07 -11.03 6.89
N ILE A 67 -2.05 -10.80 6.06
CA ILE A 67 -1.95 -9.61 5.20
C ILE A 67 -3.16 -9.51 4.26
N CYS A 68 -3.53 -10.62 3.61
CA CYS A 68 -4.71 -10.65 2.73
C CYS A 68 -5.99 -10.29 3.48
N LEU A 69 -6.19 -10.84 4.69
CA LEU A 69 -7.40 -10.59 5.48
C LEU A 69 -7.49 -9.12 5.92
N VAL A 70 -6.39 -8.52 6.36
CA VAL A 70 -6.42 -7.10 6.77
C VAL A 70 -6.59 -6.15 5.59
N LEU A 71 -6.13 -6.51 4.38
CA LEU A 71 -6.37 -5.74 3.14
C LEU A 71 -7.79 -5.88 2.58
N ASP A 72 -8.50 -6.96 2.93
CA ASP A 72 -9.90 -7.16 2.51
C ASP A 72 -10.89 -6.51 3.49
N ALA A 73 -10.44 -6.18 4.70
CA ALA A 73 -11.25 -5.51 5.72
C ALA A 73 -11.46 -4.02 5.40
N GLY A 74 -12.55 -3.43 5.90
CA GLY A 74 -12.85 -1.99 5.67
C GLY A 74 -11.97 -1.01 6.47
N GLY A 75 -11.15 -1.52 7.40
CA GLY A 75 -10.39 -0.70 8.34
C GLY A 75 -9.15 -0.03 7.72
N TRP A 76 -9.04 1.29 7.85
CA TRP A 76 -7.84 2.00 7.40
C TRP A 76 -6.60 1.73 8.29
N ARG A 77 -6.79 1.40 9.57
CA ARG A 77 -5.67 1.14 10.49
C ARG A 77 -4.93 -0.15 10.12
N PRO A 78 -5.64 -1.29 9.89
CA PRO A 78 -5.01 -2.52 9.43
C PRO A 78 -4.38 -2.37 8.04
N HIS A 79 -4.92 -1.52 7.15
CA HIS A 79 -4.29 -1.22 5.87
C HIS A 79 -2.89 -0.60 6.02
N LEU A 80 -2.66 0.29 6.99
CA LEU A 80 -1.32 0.82 7.24
C LEU A 80 -0.35 -0.28 7.68
N VAL A 81 -0.79 -1.18 8.55
CA VAL A 81 0.02 -2.34 8.97
C VAL A 81 0.34 -3.23 7.78
N ALA A 82 -0.64 -3.49 6.90
CA ALA A 82 -0.44 -4.25 5.68
C ALA A 82 0.58 -3.59 4.74
N CYS A 83 0.50 -2.28 4.54
CA CYS A 83 1.47 -1.54 3.73
C CYS A 83 2.91 -1.77 4.24
N VAL A 84 3.12 -1.64 5.55
CA VAL A 84 4.44 -1.85 6.15
C VAL A 84 4.87 -3.31 6.09
N ALA A 85 3.95 -4.26 6.29
CA ALA A 85 4.26 -5.69 6.14
C ALA A 85 4.75 -6.03 4.72
N LEU A 86 4.14 -5.44 3.69
CA LEU A 86 4.58 -5.59 2.30
C LEU A 86 5.96 -4.98 2.08
N LEU A 87 6.22 -3.77 2.58
CA LEU A 87 7.53 -3.13 2.52
C LEU A 87 8.62 -3.91 3.26
N CYS A 88 8.26 -4.68 4.28
CA CYS A 88 9.15 -5.59 5.00
C CYS A 88 9.44 -6.90 4.24
N GLY A 89 8.98 -7.05 2.99
CA GLY A 89 9.34 -8.17 2.11
C GLY A 89 8.29 -9.29 2.01
N HIS A 90 7.08 -9.10 2.55
CA HIS A 90 6.00 -10.08 2.47
C HIS A 90 5.11 -9.92 1.21
N THR A 91 5.72 -9.49 0.11
CA THR A 91 5.05 -9.36 -1.19
C THR A 91 4.94 -10.70 -1.90
N THR A 92 3.72 -11.06 -2.31
CA THR A 92 3.41 -12.22 -3.14
C THR A 92 2.35 -11.82 -4.18
N PRO A 93 2.14 -12.59 -5.27
CA PRO A 93 1.05 -12.31 -6.21
C PRO A 93 -0.31 -12.20 -5.53
N LYS A 94 -0.54 -12.98 -4.47
CA LYS A 94 -1.78 -12.97 -3.71
C LYS A 94 -1.92 -11.68 -2.89
N THR A 95 -0.89 -11.26 -2.16
CA THR A 95 -0.98 -10.03 -1.36
C THR A 95 -1.06 -8.79 -2.24
N LEU A 96 -0.38 -8.78 -3.40
CA LEU A 96 -0.54 -7.73 -4.41
C LEU A 96 -1.97 -7.65 -4.97
N TRP A 97 -2.61 -8.80 -5.23
CA TRP A 97 -4.01 -8.79 -5.68
C TRP A 97 -4.94 -8.15 -4.64
N TYR A 98 -4.76 -8.47 -3.36
CA TYR A 98 -5.53 -7.84 -2.27
C TYR A 98 -5.19 -6.35 -2.11
N LEU A 99 -3.93 -5.95 -2.28
CA LEU A 99 -3.52 -4.54 -2.27
C LEU A 99 -4.24 -3.74 -3.36
N TRP A 100 -4.28 -4.25 -4.59
CA TRP A 100 -4.97 -3.58 -5.69
C TRP A 100 -6.48 -3.55 -5.52
N ARG A 101 -7.07 -4.53 -4.84
CA ARG A 101 -8.48 -4.47 -4.44
C ARG A 101 -8.72 -3.40 -3.39
N ALA A 102 -7.84 -3.27 -2.39
CA ALA A 102 -7.93 -2.23 -1.37
C ALA A 102 -7.77 -0.82 -1.96
N ILE A 103 -6.90 -0.65 -2.97
CA ILE A 103 -6.75 0.62 -3.72
C ILE A 103 -8.04 1.01 -4.45
N GLN A 104 -8.74 0.04 -5.03
CA GLN A 104 -10.00 0.27 -5.75
C GLN A 104 -11.19 0.41 -4.80
N ALA A 105 -11.03 0.03 -3.53
CA ALA A 105 -12.01 0.26 -2.49
C ALA A 105 -11.91 1.70 -1.93
N ASP A 106 -12.92 2.12 -1.17
CA ASP A 106 -12.98 3.44 -0.55
C ASP A 106 -12.16 3.51 0.75
N SER A 107 -10.88 3.13 0.69
CA SER A 107 -10.02 3.21 1.86
C SER A 107 -9.59 4.64 2.15
N TRP A 108 -9.75 5.07 3.41
CA TRP A 108 -9.28 6.39 3.85
C TRP A 108 -7.77 6.60 3.62
N VAL A 109 -6.97 5.54 3.67
CA VAL A 109 -5.51 5.55 3.40
C VAL A 109 -5.15 5.08 1.98
N ALA A 110 -6.05 5.27 1.01
CA ALA A 110 -5.76 4.98 -0.40
C ALA A 110 -4.43 5.55 -0.92
N PRO A 111 -4.01 6.78 -0.57
CA PRO A 111 -2.71 7.31 -0.99
C PRO A 111 -1.52 6.46 -0.54
N GLN A 112 -1.56 5.97 0.71
CA GLN A 112 -0.51 5.10 1.27
C GLN A 112 -0.51 3.72 0.60
N LEU A 113 -1.69 3.16 0.31
CA LEU A 113 -1.81 1.89 -0.44
C LEU A 113 -1.20 2.01 -1.85
N VAL A 114 -1.52 3.10 -2.55
CA VAL A 114 -0.99 3.39 -3.89
C VAL A 114 0.53 3.60 -3.86
N ALA A 115 1.02 4.40 -2.92
CA ALA A 115 2.45 4.62 -2.76
C ALA A 115 3.19 3.31 -2.43
N THR A 116 2.60 2.45 -1.60
CA THR A 116 3.12 1.09 -1.33
C THR A 116 3.21 0.28 -2.61
N ALA A 117 2.12 0.20 -3.39
CA ALA A 117 2.09 -0.53 -4.65
C ALA A 117 3.18 -0.03 -5.62
N SER A 118 3.43 1.29 -5.65
CA SER A 118 4.47 1.89 -6.48
C SER A 118 5.89 1.45 -6.10
N LEU A 119 6.10 0.98 -4.87
CA LEU A 119 7.37 0.53 -4.35
C LEU A 119 7.54 -0.99 -4.45
N VAL A 120 6.46 -1.76 -4.31
CA VAL A 120 6.54 -3.24 -4.17
C VAL A 120 6.01 -4.02 -5.36
N ASP A 121 5.22 -3.42 -6.26
CA ASP A 121 4.69 -4.10 -7.46
C ASP A 121 5.52 -3.75 -8.71
N PRO A 122 6.22 -4.73 -9.31
CA PRO A 122 6.94 -4.53 -10.56
C PRO A 122 6.05 -4.10 -11.73
N GLU A 123 4.78 -4.52 -11.72
CA GLU A 123 3.79 -4.21 -12.77
C GLU A 123 2.95 -2.97 -12.45
N PHE A 124 3.39 -2.15 -11.48
CA PHE A 124 2.62 -1.02 -11.00
C PHE A 124 2.12 -0.10 -12.12
N ALA A 125 2.98 0.25 -13.09
CA ALA A 125 2.63 1.20 -14.15
C ALA A 125 1.42 0.71 -14.96
N ASN A 126 1.51 -0.50 -15.52
CA ASN A 126 0.45 -1.10 -16.31
C ASN A 126 -0.87 -1.23 -15.52
N LYS A 127 -0.79 -1.63 -14.24
CA LYS A 127 -1.97 -1.78 -13.39
C LYS A 127 -2.58 -0.43 -13.00
N ALA A 128 -1.74 0.59 -12.77
CA ALA A 128 -2.18 1.94 -12.44
C ALA A 128 -2.90 2.60 -13.62
N GLU A 129 -2.37 2.47 -14.83
CA GLU A 129 -3.02 2.93 -16.05
C GLU A 129 -4.40 2.26 -16.21
N TRP A 130 -4.44 0.93 -16.10
CA TRP A 130 -5.70 0.20 -16.20
C TRP A 130 -6.71 0.60 -15.13
N ALA A 131 -6.25 0.84 -13.89
CA ALA A 131 -7.10 1.29 -12.79
C ALA A 131 -7.65 2.70 -13.03
N LEU A 132 -6.84 3.63 -13.56
CA LEU A 132 -7.27 5.01 -13.85
C LEU A 132 -8.36 5.08 -14.93
N LEU A 133 -8.35 4.14 -15.88
CA LEU A 133 -9.38 4.02 -16.91
C LEU A 133 -10.69 3.38 -16.38
N SER A 134 -10.68 2.84 -15.16
CA SER A 134 -11.85 2.24 -14.54
C SER A 134 -12.80 3.30 -13.98
N THR A 135 -14.08 3.18 -14.33
CA THR A 135 -15.15 4.05 -13.78
C THR A 135 -15.45 3.82 -12.30
N ARG A 136 -14.87 2.77 -11.69
CA ARG A 136 -15.09 2.41 -10.29
C ARG A 136 -14.02 2.96 -9.34
N LEU A 137 -12.96 3.56 -9.89
CA LEU A 137 -11.86 4.06 -9.08
C LEU A 137 -12.30 5.29 -8.27
N GLN A 138 -12.00 5.27 -6.98
CA GLN A 138 -12.31 6.39 -6.10
C GLN A 138 -11.38 7.59 -6.40
N PRO A 139 -11.88 8.84 -6.34
CA PRO A 139 -11.08 10.03 -6.66
C PRO A 139 -9.77 10.12 -5.86
N LYS A 140 -9.80 9.75 -4.58
CA LYS A 140 -8.62 9.76 -3.71
C LYS A 140 -7.52 8.81 -4.22
N ALA A 141 -7.90 7.61 -4.66
CA ALA A 141 -6.96 6.67 -5.27
C ALA A 141 -6.46 7.16 -6.64
N ALA A 142 -7.33 7.78 -7.45
CA ALA A 142 -6.97 8.31 -8.76
C ALA A 142 -5.89 9.41 -8.69
N GLY A 143 -6.02 10.36 -7.78
CA GLY A 143 -5.01 11.42 -7.59
C GLY A 143 -3.65 10.84 -7.18
N ALA A 144 -3.65 9.88 -6.26
CA ALA A 144 -2.44 9.19 -5.84
C ALA A 144 -1.80 8.35 -6.97
N LEU A 145 -2.61 7.63 -7.77
CA LEU A 145 -2.12 6.81 -8.89
C LEU A 145 -1.49 7.68 -9.95
N GLY A 146 -2.13 8.80 -10.30
CA GLY A 146 -1.59 9.79 -11.22
C GLY A 146 -0.22 10.32 -10.79
N ALA A 147 -0.09 10.71 -9.53
CA ALA A 147 1.17 11.21 -8.99
C ALA A 147 2.29 10.15 -9.04
N MET A 148 1.98 8.90 -8.66
CA MET A 148 2.96 7.81 -8.66
C MET A 148 3.33 7.34 -10.08
N LEU A 149 2.42 7.46 -11.05
CA LEU A 149 2.71 7.22 -12.47
C LEU A 149 3.59 8.32 -13.06
N ALA A 150 3.25 9.58 -12.82
CA ALA A 150 4.01 10.73 -13.32
C ALA A 150 5.48 10.71 -12.85
N GLU A 151 5.76 10.23 -11.64
CA GLU A 151 7.14 10.05 -11.16
C GLU A 151 7.98 9.02 -11.95
N ARG A 152 7.31 8.12 -12.70
CA ARG A 152 7.98 7.09 -13.50
C ARG A 152 8.18 7.51 -14.96
N LEU A 153 7.45 8.53 -15.41
CA LEU A 153 7.57 9.08 -16.74
C LEU A 153 8.82 9.96 -16.85
N GLY A 154 9.46 9.95 -18.02
CA GLY A 154 10.50 10.91 -18.34
C GLY A 154 9.95 12.32 -18.46
N PRO A 155 10.80 13.36 -18.40
CA PRO A 155 10.36 14.76 -18.53
C PRO A 155 9.72 15.11 -19.88
N GLU A 156 9.84 14.23 -20.88
CA GLU A 156 9.25 14.38 -22.22
C GLU A 156 8.07 13.41 -22.46
N ASP A 157 7.77 12.54 -21.50
CA ASP A 157 6.69 11.57 -21.64
C ASP A 157 5.38 12.19 -21.11
N GLU A 158 4.43 12.43 -22.01
CA GLU A 158 3.09 12.88 -21.66
C GLU A 158 2.18 11.68 -21.37
N LEU A 159 1.27 11.86 -20.40
CA LEU A 159 0.23 10.87 -20.19
C LEU A 159 -0.77 10.93 -21.36
N PRO A 160 -1.29 9.78 -21.82
CA PRO A 160 -2.48 9.75 -22.65
C PRO A 160 -3.61 10.65 -22.10
N GLU A 161 -4.32 11.36 -22.99
CA GLU A 161 -5.32 12.36 -22.61
C GLU A 161 -6.41 11.81 -21.67
N ASP A 162 -6.81 10.55 -21.86
CA ASP A 162 -7.77 9.85 -21.01
C ASP A 162 -7.24 9.62 -19.59
N LEU A 163 -5.95 9.30 -19.45
CA LEU A 163 -5.28 9.22 -18.16
C LEU A 163 -5.13 10.59 -17.52
N GLU A 164 -4.76 11.64 -18.26
CA GLU A 164 -4.69 12.99 -17.72
C GLU A 164 -6.04 13.45 -17.15
N GLN A 165 -7.14 13.19 -17.86
CA GLN A 165 -8.48 13.50 -17.37
C GLN A 165 -8.82 12.73 -16.09
N ALA A 166 -8.44 11.44 -16.00
CA ALA A 166 -8.63 10.65 -14.80
C ALA A 166 -7.84 11.20 -13.60
N VAL A 167 -6.59 11.61 -13.82
CA VAL A 167 -5.74 12.24 -12.80
C VAL A 167 -6.32 13.57 -12.35
N GLN A 168 -6.75 14.44 -13.28
CA GLN A 168 -7.36 15.73 -12.95
C GLN A 168 -8.60 15.59 -12.06
N ARG A 169 -9.44 14.56 -12.30
CA ARG A 169 -10.59 14.25 -11.44
C ARG A 169 -10.17 13.91 -10.01
N GLY A 170 -9.06 13.19 -9.85
CA GLY A 170 -8.52 12.83 -8.54
C GLY A 170 -7.87 14.01 -7.81
N SER A 171 -7.18 14.88 -8.54
CA SER A 171 -6.52 16.08 -7.99
C SER A 171 -7.51 17.14 -7.46
N ALA A 172 -8.77 17.09 -7.91
CA ALA A 172 -9.83 17.95 -7.38
C ALA A 172 -10.33 17.52 -5.98
N HIS A 173 -9.88 16.37 -5.46
CA HIS A 173 -10.25 15.89 -4.13
C HIS A 173 -9.60 16.74 -3.02
N PRO A 174 -10.32 17.10 -1.94
CA PRO A 174 -9.81 18.02 -0.91
C PRO A 174 -8.57 17.52 -0.16
N ASP A 175 -8.39 16.21 -0.04
CA ASP A 175 -7.36 15.59 0.79
C ASP A 175 -5.92 15.60 0.20
N ASP A 176 -5.61 16.35 -0.88
CA ASP A 176 -4.29 16.34 -1.55
C ASP A 176 -3.67 14.92 -1.65
N ALA A 177 -4.43 14.00 -2.23
CA ALA A 177 -4.05 12.58 -2.27
C ALA A 177 -2.70 12.35 -2.97
N ALA A 178 -2.39 13.19 -3.96
CA ALA A 178 -1.10 13.20 -4.65
C ALA A 178 0.04 13.55 -3.67
N GLY A 179 -0.08 14.68 -2.96
CA GLY A 179 0.92 15.11 -1.99
C GLY A 179 1.11 14.13 -0.83
N ILE A 180 0.02 13.51 -0.35
CA ILE A 180 0.11 12.45 0.67
C ILE A 180 0.88 11.24 0.16
N ALA A 181 0.57 10.73 -1.04
CA ALA A 181 1.24 9.57 -1.61
C ALA A 181 2.76 9.82 -1.80
N GLN A 182 3.10 10.98 -2.37
CA GLN A 182 4.49 11.40 -2.57
C GLN A 182 5.25 11.53 -1.25
N THR A 183 4.68 12.26 -0.28
CA THR A 183 5.28 12.44 1.04
C THR A 183 5.49 11.11 1.72
N TRP A 184 4.49 10.23 1.71
CA TRP A 184 4.58 8.91 2.33
C TRP A 184 5.66 8.05 1.69
N LYS A 185 5.72 7.99 0.36
CA LYS A 185 6.77 7.26 -0.39
C LYS A 185 8.17 7.76 -0.01
N GLN A 186 8.39 9.07 0.02
CA GLN A 186 9.67 9.65 0.39
C GLN A 186 10.04 9.35 1.84
N SER A 187 9.08 9.43 2.76
CA SER A 187 9.31 9.10 4.16
C SER A 187 9.64 7.62 4.37
N VAL A 188 8.96 6.71 3.66
CA VAL A 188 9.31 5.27 3.64
C VAL A 188 10.73 5.08 3.14
N LEU A 189 11.09 5.66 2.00
CA LEU A 189 12.44 5.52 1.45
C LEU A 189 13.51 6.04 2.41
N ARG A 190 13.22 7.09 3.19
CA ARG A 190 14.15 7.58 4.23
C ARG A 190 14.21 6.64 5.44
N ALA A 191 13.06 6.22 5.95
CA ALA A 191 12.99 5.38 7.15
C ALA A 191 13.60 3.99 6.93
N PHE A 192 13.43 3.41 5.75
CA PHE A 192 13.88 2.05 5.43
C PHE A 192 15.27 1.99 4.78
N ASN A 193 15.80 3.08 4.20
CA ASN A 193 17.18 3.13 3.70
C ASN A 193 18.17 3.81 4.66
N GLY A 194 17.70 4.54 5.67
CA GLY A 194 18.53 5.29 6.63
C GLY A 194 19.05 4.48 7.83
N ALA A 195 18.62 3.23 7.99
CA ALA A 195 19.14 2.32 9.01
C ALA A 195 20.22 1.39 8.39
N ASP A 196 21.48 1.70 8.67
CA ASP A 196 22.73 1.01 8.31
C ASP A 196 22.68 -0.43 7.73
N GLY A 197 23.12 -0.58 6.46
CA GLY A 197 23.88 -1.75 5.94
C GLY A 197 23.10 -2.90 5.26
N PRO A 198 23.72 -3.66 4.32
CA PRO A 198 23.08 -4.05 3.07
C PRO A 198 22.18 -5.28 3.19
N ALA A 199 20.89 -5.07 3.42
CA ALA A 199 19.87 -5.91 2.80
C ALA A 199 19.55 -5.28 1.44
N GLN A 200 20.15 -5.83 0.40
CA GLN A 200 19.83 -5.45 -0.97
C GLN A 200 18.30 -5.49 -1.16
N VAL A 201 17.71 -4.35 -1.50
CA VAL A 201 16.50 -4.31 -2.32
C VAL A 201 16.92 -4.76 -3.72
N SER A 202 17.33 -6.02 -3.86
CA SER A 202 17.68 -6.67 -5.12
C SER A 202 16.36 -6.91 -5.86
N GLY A 203 15.94 -5.91 -6.62
CA GLY A 203 14.72 -5.94 -7.41
C GLY A 203 14.41 -4.66 -8.18
N LEU A 204 15.06 -3.53 -7.88
CA LEU A 204 14.77 -2.25 -8.54
C LEU A 204 15.52 -2.02 -9.87
N ASP A 205 16.28 -2.99 -10.37
CA ASP A 205 17.05 -2.84 -11.61
C ASP A 205 16.52 -3.80 -12.68
N CYS A 206 15.37 -3.46 -13.28
CA CYS A 206 14.86 -4.16 -14.46
C CYS A 206 13.95 -3.28 -15.32
N ALA A 207 14.49 -2.19 -15.90
CA ALA A 207 13.92 -1.58 -17.11
C ALA A 207 14.84 -0.50 -17.72
N ARG A 208 16.05 -0.85 -18.18
CA ARG A 208 16.72 -0.07 -19.24
C ARG A 208 17.52 -1.00 -20.16
N ARG A 209 16.88 -1.37 -21.28
CA ARG A 209 17.44 -1.50 -22.65
C ARG A 209 16.51 -2.38 -23.49
N LEU A 210 15.66 -1.75 -24.28
CA LEU A 210 15.25 -2.32 -25.55
C LEU A 210 16.40 -2.13 -26.54
N PRO A 211 16.92 -3.17 -27.22
CA PRO A 211 17.64 -2.95 -28.46
C PRO A 211 16.65 -2.75 -29.59
N ALA A 212 16.88 -1.69 -30.37
CA ALA A 212 16.18 -1.39 -31.60
C ALA A 212 16.23 -2.56 -32.58
N SER A 213 15.09 -2.81 -33.22
CA SER A 213 14.92 -3.75 -34.31
C SER A 213 15.82 -3.42 -35.51
N HIS A 214 16.40 -4.45 -36.10
CA HIS A 214 16.66 -4.55 -37.55
C HIS A 214 16.52 -6.01 -37.98
#